data_AF-A0A9X2C2Y3-F1
#
_entry.id   AF-A0A9X2C2Y3-F1
#
_cell.length_a   1.000
_cell.length_b   1.000
_cell.length_c   1.000
_cell.angle_alpha   90.00
_cell.angle_beta   90.00
_cell.angle_gamma   90.00
#
_symmetry.space_group_name_H-M   'P 1'
#
loop_
_entity.id
_entity.type
_entity.pdbx_description
1 polymer ?
#
loop_
_entity_poly.entity_id
_entity_poly.type
_entity_poly.pdbx_seq_one_letter_code
_entity_poly.pdbx_strand_id
1 'polypeptide(L)' 'MGLLLASAIALVLILEGLLPFLDPGAWRRMFERALQLSDAQIRMLGLSSLGLGVAILLVFGP' A
#
# COMPACT_ATOMS: atom_id res chain seq x y z
N MET A 1 -1.14 -10.78 -20.37
CA MET A 1 -0.17 -10.46 -19.30
C MET A 1 0.11 -8.96 -19.18
N GLY A 2 0.54 -8.25 -20.23
CA GLY A 2 0.91 -6.81 -20.13
C GLY A 2 -0.22 -5.87 -19.66
N LEU A 3 -1.47 -6.13 -20.06
CA LEU A 3 -2.62 -5.32 -19.62
C LEU A 3 -2.91 -5.46 -18.13
N LEU A 4 -2.73 -6.67 -17.55
CA LEU A 4 -2.95 -6.90 -16.12
C LEU A 4 -1.94 -6.11 -15.27
N LEU A 5 -0.68 -6.08 -15.71
CA LEU A 5 0.36 -5.29 -15.03
C LEU A 5 0.07 -3.80 -15.14
N ALA A 6 -0.31 -3.30 -16.32
CA ALA A 6 -0.68 -1.90 -16.51
C ALA A 6 -1.88 -1.51 -15.62
N SER A 7 -2.91 -2.35 -15.53
CA SER A 7 -4.05 -2.13 -14.64
C SER A 7 -3.66 -2.16 -13.16
N ALA A 8 -2.82 -3.10 -12.74
CA ALA A 8 -2.34 -3.17 -11.35
C ALA A 8 -1.58 -1.89 -10.96
N ILE A 9 -0.68 -1.41 -11.84
CA ILE A 9 0.05 -0.15 -11.62
C ILE A 9 -0.90 1.04 -11.57
N ALA A 10 -1.87 1.12 -12.50
CA ALA A 10 -2.85 2.21 -12.51
C ALA A 10 -3.67 2.25 -11.21
N LEU A 11 -4.10 1.10 -10.70
CA LEU A 11 -4.85 1.01 -9.45
C LEU A 11 -4.01 1.45 -8.24
N VAL A 12 -2.73 1.06 -8.17
CA VAL A 12 -1.82 1.52 -7.11
C VAL A 12 -1.70 3.04 -7.12
N LEU A 13 -1.50 3.66 -8.30
CA LEU A 13 -1.40 5.12 -8.43
C LEU A 13 -2.70 5.83 -8.03
N ILE A 14 -3.85 5.30 -8.42
CA ILE A 14 -5.15 5.85 -8.02
C ILE A 14 -5.30 5.78 -6.49
N LEU A 15 -5.01 4.64 -5.88
CA LEU A 15 -5.14 4.46 -4.43
C LEU A 15 -4.17 5.32 -3.64
N GLU A 16 -2.90 5.42 -4.05
CA GLU A 16 -1.92 6.30 -3.42
C GLU A 16 -2.31 7.77 -3.55
N GLY A 17 -2.87 8.18 -4.69
CA GLY A 17 -3.32 9.56 -4.92
C GLY A 17 -4.64 9.92 -4.23
N LEU A 18 -5.48 8.93 -3.91
CA LEU A 18 -6.84 9.17 -3.41
C LEU A 18 -6.85 9.85 -2.04
N LEU A 19 -6.06 9.35 -1.09
CA LEU A 19 -6.01 9.90 0.27
C LEU A 19 -5.47 11.35 0.32
N PRO A 20 -4.32 11.69 -0.30
CA PRO A 20 -3.82 13.06 -0.29
C PRO A 20 -4.71 14.03 -1.08
N PHE A 21 -5.46 13.53 -2.08
CA PHE A 21 -6.42 14.35 -2.83
C PHE A 21 -7.68 14.67 -2.00
N LEU A 22 -8.23 13.69 -1.26
CA LEU A 22 -9.44 13.87 -0.47
C LEU A 22 -9.20 14.59 0.87
N ASP A 23 -8.18 14.18 1.63
CA ASP A 23 -7.82 14.79 2.92
C ASP A 23 -6.29 14.82 3.10
N PRO A 24 -5.63 15.89 2.63
CA PRO A 24 -4.19 16.06 2.78
C PRO A 24 -3.76 16.17 4.26
N GLY A 25 -4.67 16.57 5.16
CA GLY A 25 -4.40 16.62 6.59
C GLY A 25 -4.31 15.23 7.21
N ALA A 26 -5.22 14.32 6.86
CA ALA A 26 -5.16 12.92 7.28
C ALA A 26 -3.90 12.24 6.75
N TRP A 27 -3.53 12.48 5.50
CA TRP A 27 -2.30 11.97 4.90
C TRP A 27 -1.04 12.41 5.68
N ARG A 28 -0.91 13.70 5.97
CA ARG A 28 0.22 14.24 6.77
C ARG A 28 0.30 13.60 8.15
N ARG A 29 -0.82 13.50 8.87
CA ARG A 29 -0.87 12.86 10.20
C ARG A 29 -0.48 11.38 10.14
N MET A 30 -0.86 10.66 9.09
CA MET A 30 -0.45 9.27 8.89
C MET A 30 1.06 9.16 8.69
N PHE A 31 1.65 10.05 7.88
CA PHE A 31 3.10 10.13 7.68
C PHE A 31 3.86 10.46 8.96
N GLU A 32 3.41 11.45 9.72
CA GLU A 32 4.01 11.82 11.00
C GLU A 32 4.01 10.65 11.99
N ARG A 33 2.93 9.85 12.02
CA ARG A 33 2.87 8.63 12.83
C ARG A 33 3.83 7.56 12.31
N ALA A 34 3.95 7.40 10.99
CA ALA A 34 4.88 6.45 10.39
C ALA A 34 6.34 6.78 10.75
N LEU A 35 6.70 8.07 10.83
CA LEU A 35 8.03 8.53 11.24
C LEU A 35 8.34 8.25 12.72
N GLN A 36 7.32 8.03 13.55
CA GLN A 36 7.50 7.68 14.97
C GLN A 36 7.69 6.17 15.19
N LEU A 37 7.47 5.35 14.15
CA LEU A 37 7.69 3.91 14.23
C LEU A 37 9.18 3.60 14.15
N SER A 38 9.63 2.61 14.93
CA SER A 38 10.98 2.07 14.80
C SER A 38 11.13 1.28 13.50
N ASP A 39 12.37 1.14 13.02
CA ASP A 39 12.70 0.35 11.82
C ASP A 39 12.13 -1.08 11.87
N ALA A 40 12.15 -1.70 13.05
CA ALA A 40 11.60 -3.04 13.25
C ALA A 40 10.07 -3.07 13.03
N GLN A 41 9.35 -2.05 13.50
CA GLN A 41 7.90 -1.95 13.31
C GLN A 41 7.54 -1.70 11.84
N ILE A 42 8.28 -0.82 11.15
CA ILE A 42 8.08 -0.57 9.71
C ILE A 42 8.33 -1.85 8.92
N ARG A 43 9.40 -2.60 9.22
CA ARG A 43 9.70 -3.88 8.58
C ARG A 43 8.62 -4.93 8.84
N MET A 44 8.09 -5.00 10.07
CA MET A 44 7.02 -5.94 10.41
C MET A 44 5.71 -5.61 9.68
N LEU A 45 5.37 -4.31 9.59
CA LEU A 45 4.23 -3.83 8.81
C LEU A 45 4.39 -4.23 7.34
N GLY A 46 5.56 -3.98 6.75
CA GLY A 46 5.87 -4.39 5.38
C GLY A 46 5.83 -5.90 5.16
N LEU A 47 6.35 -6.69 6.11
CA LEU A 47 6.29 -8.16 6.03
C LEU A 47 4.84 -8.65 6.06
N SER A 48 4.00 -8.05 6.91
CA SER A 48 2.58 -8.39 6.99
C SER A 48 1.83 -8.05 5.70
N SER A 49 2.11 -6.90 5.08
CA SER A 49 1.48 -6.51 3.81
C SER A 49 1.94 -7.37 2.64
N LEU A 50 3.23 -7.72 2.58
CA LEU A 50 3.76 -8.66 1.60
C LEU A 50 3.11 -10.05 1.74
N GLY A 51 3.01 -10.55 2.98
CA GLY A 51 2.39 -11.84 3.26
C GLY A 51 0.91 -11.88 2.86
N LEU A 52 0.15 -10.83 3.20
CA LEU A 52 -1.25 -10.69 2.78
C LEU A 52 -1.38 -10.61 1.26
N GLY A 53 -0.52 -9.83 0.58
CA GLY A 53 -0.51 -9.72 -0.87
C GLY A 53 -0.28 -11.06 -1.55
N VAL A 54 0.68 -11.85 -1.06
CA VAL A 54 0.94 -13.22 -1.55
C VAL A 54 -0.26 -14.13 -1.29
N ALA A 55 -0.85 -14.09 -0.09
CA ALA A 55 -2.02 -14.91 0.23
C ALA A 55 -3.21 -14.59 -0.69
N ILE A 56 -3.49 -13.31 -0.93
CA ILE A 56 -4.55 -12.87 -1.86
C ILE A 56 -4.24 -13.35 -3.28
N LEU A 57 -3.00 -13.20 -3.75
CA LEU A 57 -2.59 -13.66 -5.08
C LEU A 57 -2.72 -15.18 -5.24
N LEU A 58 -2.43 -15.96 -4.20
CA LEU A 58 -2.57 -17.42 -4.26
C LEU A 58 -4.03 -17.89 -4.27
N VAL A 59 -4.93 -17.16 -3.61
CA VAL A 59 -6.35 -17.55 -3.49
C VAL A 59 -7.20 -17.02 -4.65
N PHE A 60 -6.93 -15.79 -5.11
CA PHE A 60 -7.75 -15.06 -6.08
C PHE A 60 -6.99 -14.65 -7.34
N GLY A 61 -5.70 -14.97 -7.43
CA GLY A 61 -4.92 -14.70 -8.63
C GLY A 61 -5.46 -15.46 -9.84
N PRO A 62 -5.27 -14.90 -11.05
CA PRO A 62 -5.64 -15.56 -12.30
C PRO A 62 -4.78 -16.81 -12.58
#